data_AF-A0A8D8ZCE3-F1
#
_entry.id   AF-A0A8D8ZCE3-F1
#
_cell.length_a   1.000
_cell.length_b   1.000
_cell.length_c   1.000
_cell.angle_alpha   90.00
_cell.angle_beta   90.00
_cell.angle_gamma   90.00
#
_symmetry.space_group_name_H-M   'P 1'
#
loop_
_entity.id
_entity.type
_entity.pdbx_description
1 polymer ?
#
loop_
_entity_poly.entity_id
_entity_poly.type
_entity_poly.pdbx_seq_one_letter_code
_entity_poly.pdbx_strand_id
1 'polypeptide(L)'
;VMFLRVAALFMKQEEENFALFNYVNELNNECELLKDQVKELSINMNEQREINRLKAMEQQDTLVSLNEELRDKQNQTNTMKNKLDTTNRVTSDILDKINSVFVNMKQSQESQQTASVLNLLGGESVNIINVNKYNVNLFLAIIEKTIVHLINIVHAPLEDNRQDENVHFEFDRK
;
A
#
# COMPACT_ATOMS: atom_id res chain seq x y z
N VAL A 1 -110.66 -8.62 -5.67
CA VAL A 1 -109.66 -9.71 -5.76
C VAL A 1 -108.61 -9.47 -6.84
N MET A 2 -108.98 -9.13 -8.09
CA MET A 2 -108.00 -8.81 -9.15
C MET A 2 -107.04 -7.66 -8.81
N PHE A 3 -107.54 -6.56 -8.26
CA PHE A 3 -106.72 -5.39 -7.92
C PHE A 3 -105.61 -5.70 -6.91
N LEU A 4 -105.92 -6.46 -5.85
CA LEU A 4 -104.93 -6.90 -4.86
C LEU A 4 -103.83 -7.77 -5.49
N ARG A 5 -104.18 -8.62 -6.45
CA ARG A 5 -103.23 -9.52 -7.11
C ARG A 5 -102.29 -8.76 -8.05
N VAL A 6 -102.81 -7.75 -8.75
CA VAL A 6 -102.00 -6.85 -9.58
C VAL A 6 -101.08 -6.00 -8.69
N ALA A 7 -101.59 -5.43 -7.60
CA ALA A 7 -100.80 -4.66 -6.65
C ALA A 7 -99.65 -5.46 -6.03
N ALA A 8 -99.88 -6.73 -5.65
CA ALA A 8 -98.85 -7.60 -5.11
C ALA A 8 -97.75 -7.94 -6.15
N LEU A 9 -98.10 -8.09 -7.42
CA LEU A 9 -97.13 -8.29 -8.51
C LEU A 9 -96.30 -7.03 -8.75
N PHE A 10 -96.92 -5.85 -8.72
CA PHE A 10 -96.20 -4.58 -8.82
C PHE A 10 -95.24 -4.38 -7.65
N MET A 11 -95.67 -4.67 -6.42
CA MET A 11 -94.83 -4.55 -5.24
C MET A 11 -93.63 -5.50 -5.28
N LYS A 12 -93.83 -6.75 -5.71
CA LYS A 12 -92.72 -7.71 -5.92
C LYS A 12 -91.74 -7.22 -7.00
N GLN A 13 -92.27 -6.69 -8.11
CA GLN A 13 -91.43 -6.13 -9.17
C GLN A 13 -90.66 -4.89 -8.71
N GLU A 14 -91.28 -4.06 -7.87
CA GLU A 14 -90.65 -2.86 -7.30
C GLU A 14 -89.54 -3.22 -6.31
N GLU A 15 -89.75 -4.24 -5.47
CA GLU A 15 -88.70 -4.79 -4.59
C GLU A 15 -87.52 -5.36 -5.38
N GLU A 16 -87.79 -6.11 -6.45
CA GLU A 16 -86.74 -6.65 -7.33
C GLU A 16 -85.96 -5.53 -8.03
N ASN A 17 -86.65 -4.50 -8.52
CA ASN A 17 -86.01 -3.34 -9.14
C ASN A 17 -85.16 -2.55 -8.13
N PHE A 18 -85.63 -2.40 -6.89
CA PHE A 18 -84.89 -1.72 -5.83
C PHE A 18 -83.62 -2.49 -5.44
N ALA A 19 -83.71 -3.82 -5.31
CA ALA A 19 -82.55 -4.67 -5.06
C ALA A 19 -81.52 -4.56 -6.20
N LEU A 20 -81.97 -4.56 -7.45
CA LEU A 20 -81.09 -4.42 -8.61
C LEU A 20 -80.42 -3.04 -8.65
N PHE A 21 -81.16 -1.97 -8.38
CA PHE A 21 -80.61 -0.62 -8.33
C PHE A 21 -79.52 -0.49 -7.26
N ASN A 22 -79.76 -1.03 -6.07
CA ASN A 22 -78.77 -1.04 -5.00
C ASN A 22 -77.53 -1.84 -5.38
N TYR A 23 -77.69 -2.99 -6.04
CA TYR A 23 -76.55 -3.79 -6.50
C TYR A 23 -75.71 -3.04 -7.54
N VAL A 24 -76.36 -2.36 -8.51
CA VAL A 24 -75.66 -1.54 -9.50
C VAL A 24 -74.90 -0.39 -8.85
N ASN A 25 -75.48 0.26 -7.83
CA ASN A 25 -74.79 1.33 -7.10
C ASN A 25 -73.58 0.80 -6.33
N GLU A 26 -73.69 -0.35 -5.68
CA GLU A 26 -72.58 -0.96 -4.95
C GLU A 26 -71.44 -1.33 -5.89
N LEU A 27 -71.76 -1.95 -7.04
CA LEU A 27 -70.77 -2.25 -8.08
C LEU A 27 -70.09 -0.99 -8.62
N ASN A 28 -70.84 0.10 -8.81
CA ASN A 28 -70.26 1.35 -9.29
C ASN A 28 -69.29 1.94 -8.25
N ASN A 29 -69.67 1.92 -6.97
CA ASN A 29 -68.79 2.33 -5.87
C ASN A 29 -67.52 1.47 -5.81
N GLU A 30 -67.64 0.15 -5.94
CA GLU A 30 -66.49 -0.76 -5.95
C GLU A 30 -65.58 -0.49 -7.15
N CYS A 31 -66.16 -0.20 -8.33
CA CYS A 31 -65.41 0.14 -9.53
C CYS A 31 -64.65 1.47 -9.39
N GLU A 32 -65.28 2.49 -8.78
CA GLU A 32 -64.63 3.76 -8.45
C GLU A 32 -63.48 3.57 -7.46
N LEU A 33 -63.69 2.78 -6.40
CA LEU A 33 -62.66 2.46 -5.42
C LEU A 33 -61.46 1.77 -6.07
N LEU A 34 -61.69 0.75 -6.90
CA LEU A 34 -60.63 0.04 -7.62
C LEU A 34 -59.87 0.97 -8.56
N LYS A 35 -60.57 1.86 -9.25
CA LYS A 35 -59.96 2.84 -10.14
C LYS A 35 -59.02 3.78 -9.38
N ASP A 36 -59.44 4.24 -8.21
CA ASP A 36 -58.62 5.10 -7.36
C ASP A 36 -57.39 4.36 -6.83
N GLN A 37 -57.54 3.10 -6.42
CA GLN A 37 -56.41 2.25 -5.99
C GLN A 37 -55.41 2.01 -7.13
N VAL A 38 -55.88 1.74 -8.35
CA VAL A 38 -55.01 1.57 -9.53
C VAL A 38 -54.26 2.86 -9.84
N LYS A 39 -54.92 4.02 -9.72
CA LYS A 39 -54.30 5.32 -9.92
C LYS A 39 -53.21 5.58 -8.88
N GLU A 40 -53.49 5.31 -7.61
CA GLU A 40 -52.52 5.46 -6.52
C GLU A 40 -51.31 4.55 -6.73
N LEU A 41 -51.52 3.26 -7.04
CA LEU A 41 -50.45 2.32 -7.36
C LEU A 41 -49.60 2.80 -8.54
N SER A 42 -50.23 3.33 -9.58
CA SER A 42 -49.51 3.85 -10.74
C SER A 42 -48.63 5.07 -10.40
N ILE A 43 -49.09 5.93 -9.49
CA ILE A 43 -48.31 7.08 -8.99
C ILE A 43 -47.11 6.55 -8.19
N ASN A 44 -47.35 5.67 -7.22
CA ASN A 44 -46.31 5.08 -6.38
C ASN A 44 -45.25 4.33 -7.21
N MET A 45 -45.67 3.59 -8.25
CA MET A 45 -44.75 2.93 -9.17
C MET A 45 -43.88 3.93 -9.94
N ASN A 46 -44.45 5.05 -10.38
CA ASN A 46 -43.70 6.06 -11.11
C ASN A 46 -42.69 6.79 -10.21
N GLU A 47 -43.10 7.14 -8.99
CA GLU A 47 -42.19 7.71 -7.97
C GLU A 47 -41.04 6.76 -7.65
N GLN A 48 -41.34 5.49 -7.40
CA GLN A 48 -40.31 4.49 -7.10
C GLN A 48 -39.36 4.26 -8.27
N ARG A 49 -39.85 4.28 -9.52
CA ARG A 49 -39.00 4.20 -10.71
C ARG A 49 -38.02 5.37 -10.76
N GLU A 50 -38.47 6.56 -10.39
CA GLU A 50 -37.63 7.75 -10.50
C GLU A 50 -36.60 7.85 -9.38
N ILE A 51 -36.95 7.42 -8.16
CA ILE A 51 -35.99 7.21 -7.07
C ILE A 51 -34.94 6.18 -7.49
N ASN A 52 -35.35 5.06 -8.08
CA ASN A 52 -34.42 4.02 -8.51
C ASN A 52 -33.50 4.51 -9.63
N ARG A 53 -34.01 5.32 -10.57
CA ARG A 53 -33.20 5.91 -11.64
C ARG A 53 -32.13 6.85 -11.07
N LEU A 54 -32.50 7.75 -10.16
CA LEU A 54 -31.56 8.66 -9.51
C LEU A 54 -30.48 7.89 -8.73
N LYS A 55 -30.89 6.88 -7.94
CA LYS A 55 -29.96 6.04 -7.20
C LYS A 55 -29.00 5.27 -8.11
N ALA A 56 -29.47 4.77 -9.24
CA ALA A 56 -28.62 4.09 -10.22
C ALA A 56 -27.58 5.04 -10.83
N MET A 57 -27.96 6.30 -11.09
CA MET A 57 -27.03 7.33 -11.57
C MET A 57 -25.97 7.64 -10.51
N GLU A 58 -26.37 7.90 -9.26
CA GLU A 58 -25.43 8.16 -8.16
C GLU A 58 -24.45 6.99 -7.93
N GLN A 59 -24.97 5.76 -8.00
CA GLN A 59 -24.14 4.56 -7.88
C GLN A 59 -23.14 4.46 -9.03
N GLN A 60 -23.57 4.77 -10.26
CA GLN A 60 -22.69 4.76 -11.42
C GLN A 60 -21.58 5.81 -11.29
N ASP A 61 -21.92 7.04 -10.88
CA ASP A 61 -20.94 8.12 -10.67
C ASP A 61 -19.94 7.76 -9.57
N THR A 62 -20.43 7.17 -8.48
CA THR A 62 -19.59 6.68 -7.38
C THR A 62 -18.64 5.58 -7.86
N LEU A 63 -19.11 4.65 -8.70
CA LEU A 63 -18.30 3.57 -9.26
C LEU A 63 -17.21 4.12 -10.18
N VAL A 64 -17.53 5.10 -11.03
CA VAL A 64 -16.56 5.76 -11.90
C VAL A 64 -15.47 6.45 -11.07
N SER A 65 -15.87 7.22 -10.05
CA SER A 65 -14.94 7.89 -9.13
C SER A 65 -14.01 6.90 -8.40
N LEU A 66 -14.58 5.81 -7.85
CA LEU A 66 -13.81 4.75 -7.19
C LEU A 66 -12.82 4.07 -8.13
N ASN A 67 -13.20 3.82 -9.39
CA ASN A 67 -12.30 3.24 -10.38
C ASN A 67 -11.14 4.18 -10.73
N GLU A 68 -11.40 5.47 -10.82
CA GLU A 68 -10.37 6.47 -11.06
C GLU A 68 -9.40 6.55 -9.87
N GLU A 69 -9.91 6.61 -8.65
CA GLU A 69 -9.08 6.59 -7.44
C GLU A 69 -8.25 5.31 -7.35
N LEU A 70 -8.84 4.15 -7.66
CA LEU A 70 -8.13 2.88 -7.68
C LEU A 70 -6.98 2.90 -8.69
N ARG A 71 -7.22 3.39 -9.91
CA ARG A 71 -6.19 3.52 -10.94
C ARG A 71 -5.05 4.42 -10.48
N ASP A 72 -5.37 5.54 -9.85
CA ASP A 72 -4.38 6.48 -9.35
C ASP A 72 -3.54 5.88 -8.21
N LYS A 73 -4.18 5.17 -7.28
CA LYS A 73 -3.48 4.44 -6.22
C LYS A 73 -2.58 3.36 -6.78
N GLN A 74 -3.02 2.59 -7.76
CA GLN A 74 -2.19 1.58 -8.43
C GLN A 74 -0.97 2.22 -9.10
N ASN A 75 -1.14 3.35 -9.79
CA ASN A 75 -0.04 4.08 -10.41
C ASN A 75 0.96 4.61 -9.37
N GLN A 76 0.47 5.13 -8.24
CA GLN A 76 1.32 5.58 -7.12
C GLN A 76 2.10 4.40 -6.52
N THR A 77 1.43 3.27 -6.27
CA THR A 77 2.08 2.05 -5.75
C THR A 77 3.15 1.54 -6.70
N ASN A 78 2.88 1.48 -8.00
CA ASN A 78 3.86 1.05 -9.00
C ASN A 78 5.07 1.99 -9.04
N THR A 79 4.83 3.30 -8.96
CA THR A 79 5.91 4.30 -8.90
C THR A 79 6.76 4.14 -7.63
N MET A 80 6.12 3.93 -6.47
CA MET A 80 6.83 3.69 -5.20
C MET A 80 7.62 2.39 -5.23
N LYS A 81 7.06 1.33 -5.82
CA LYS A 81 7.75 0.05 -5.99
C LYS A 81 9.00 0.19 -6.85
N ASN A 82 8.91 0.89 -7.98
CA ASN A 82 10.06 1.16 -8.84
C ASN A 82 11.15 1.97 -8.11
N LYS A 83 10.76 2.97 -7.30
CA LYS A 83 11.69 3.74 -6.45
C LYS A 83 12.34 2.87 -5.38
N LEU A 84 11.58 1.97 -4.75
CA LEU A 84 12.10 1.04 -3.76
C LEU A 84 13.09 0.06 -4.38
N ASP A 85 12.76 -0.52 -5.54
CA ASP A 85 13.66 -1.43 -6.26
C ASP A 85 14.95 -0.74 -6.67
N THR A 86 14.87 0.49 -7.18
CA THR A 86 16.05 1.30 -7.51
C THR A 86 16.91 1.56 -6.26
N THR A 87 16.27 1.94 -5.15
CA THR A 87 16.98 2.21 -3.88
C THR A 87 17.65 0.96 -3.33
N ASN A 88 16.98 -0.19 -3.40
CA ASN A 88 17.55 -1.48 -2.99
C ASN A 88 18.76 -1.86 -3.85
N ARG A 89 18.68 -1.66 -5.17
CA ARG A 89 19.83 -1.88 -6.07
C ARG A 89 21.01 -0.99 -5.71
N VAL A 90 20.78 0.32 -5.56
CA VAL A 90 21.84 1.26 -5.16
C VAL A 90 22.44 0.87 -3.80
N THR A 91 21.60 0.47 -2.84
CA THR A 91 22.07 0.02 -1.52
C THR A 91 22.94 -1.23 -1.63
N SER A 92 22.53 -2.22 -2.44
CA SER A 92 23.33 -3.42 -2.70
C SER A 92 24.66 -3.06 -3.34
N ASP A 93 24.65 -2.22 -4.38
CA ASP A 93 25.87 -1.79 -5.08
C ASP A 93 26.85 -1.08 -4.14
N ILE A 94 26.34 -0.27 -3.20
CA ILE A 94 27.17 0.40 -2.17
C ILE A 94 27.78 -0.64 -1.22
N LEU A 95 26.99 -1.59 -0.73
CA LEU A 95 27.49 -2.65 0.17
C LEU A 95 28.56 -3.50 -0.52
N ASP A 96 28.36 -3.85 -1.79
CA ASP A 96 29.32 -4.62 -2.59
C ASP A 96 30.62 -3.84 -2.83
N LYS A 97 30.53 -2.53 -3.08
CA LYS A 97 31.72 -1.66 -3.21
C LYS A 97 32.48 -1.53 -1.90
N ILE A 98 31.80 -1.35 -0.77
CA ILE A 98 32.42 -1.30 0.56
C ILE A 98 33.13 -2.62 0.84
N ASN A 99 32.49 -3.75 0.53
CA ASN A 99 33.11 -5.06 0.66
C ASN A 99 34.37 -5.20 -0.20
N SER A 100 34.31 -4.75 -1.45
CA SER A 100 35.45 -4.78 -2.39
C SER A 100 36.63 -3.95 -1.88
N VAL A 101 36.38 -2.73 -1.38
CA VAL A 101 37.41 -1.86 -0.79
C VAL A 101 38.04 -2.54 0.43
N PHE A 102 37.23 -3.15 1.29
CA PHE A 102 37.71 -3.84 2.48
C PHE A 102 38.60 -5.05 2.12
N VAL A 103 38.19 -5.87 1.15
CA VAL A 103 38.98 -7.01 0.67
C VAL A 103 40.31 -6.54 0.06
N ASN A 104 40.29 -5.48 -0.76
CA ASN A 104 41.51 -4.93 -1.35
C ASN A 104 42.49 -4.40 -0.28
N MET A 105 41.99 -3.73 0.77
CA MET A 105 42.83 -3.29 1.89
C MET A 105 43.42 -4.48 2.66
N LYS A 106 42.63 -5.53 2.92
CA LYS A 106 43.11 -6.76 3.56
C LYS A 106 44.20 -7.47 2.74
N GLN A 107 44.12 -7.44 1.41
CA GLN A 107 45.16 -8.02 0.55
C GLN A 107 46.46 -7.19 0.55
N SER A 108 46.38 -5.88 0.78
CA SER A 108 47.53 -4.99 0.81
C SER A 108 48.29 -4.96 2.14
N GLN A 109 47.67 -5.42 3.24
CA GLN A 109 48.28 -5.47 4.56
C GLN A 109 48.27 -6.90 5.10
N GLU A 110 49.44 -7.48 5.36
CA GLU A 110 49.64 -8.64 6.26
C GLU A 110 49.28 -8.31 7.73
N SER A 111 48.30 -7.45 7.97
CA SER A 111 47.90 -7.00 9.31
C SER A 111 46.97 -8.04 9.94
N GLN A 112 47.58 -9.02 10.62
CA GLN A 112 46.99 -10.05 11.48
C GLN A 112 45.92 -9.55 12.49
N GLN A 113 45.82 -8.24 12.77
CA GLN A 113 44.96 -7.73 13.85
C GLN A 113 43.50 -7.52 13.43
N THR A 114 43.22 -7.19 12.16
CA THR A 114 41.85 -6.94 11.67
C THR A 114 41.06 -8.24 11.45
N ALA A 115 41.77 -9.37 11.26
CA ALA A 115 41.18 -10.70 11.12
C ALA A 115 40.51 -11.21 12.40
N SER A 116 40.97 -10.76 13.58
CA SER A 116 40.46 -11.22 14.89
C SER A 116 39.07 -10.69 15.22
N VAL A 117 38.80 -9.41 14.91
CA VAL A 117 37.46 -8.79 15.15
C VAL A 117 36.41 -9.35 14.19
N LEU A 118 36.81 -9.70 12.97
CA LEU A 118 35.95 -10.33 11.96
C LEU A 118 35.52 -11.75 12.34
N ASN A 119 36.41 -12.52 12.96
CA ASN A 119 36.07 -13.83 13.54
C ASN A 119 35.07 -13.71 14.71
N LEU A 120 35.07 -12.58 15.41
CA LEU A 120 34.19 -12.34 16.56
C LEU A 120 32.73 -11.99 16.15
N LEU A 121 32.51 -11.63 14.88
CA LEU A 121 31.19 -11.23 14.35
C LEU A 121 30.40 -12.37 13.71
N GLY A 122 30.80 -13.63 13.94
CA GLY A 122 29.97 -14.80 13.63
C GLY A 122 30.02 -15.28 12.19
N GLY A 123 31.15 -15.11 11.49
CA GLY A 123 31.38 -15.80 10.23
C GLY A 123 31.88 -17.22 10.46
N GLU A 124 31.02 -18.23 10.42
CA GLU A 124 31.44 -19.66 10.35
C GLU A 124 32.16 -20.02 9.04
N SER A 125 32.66 -19.03 8.28
CA SER A 125 33.42 -19.26 7.07
C SER A 125 34.42 -18.13 6.89
N VAL A 126 35.69 -18.45 7.17
CA VAL A 126 36.90 -17.61 7.08
C VAL A 126 37.09 -16.89 5.73
N ASN A 127 36.23 -17.13 4.74
CA ASN A 127 36.34 -16.64 3.37
C ASN A 127 35.16 -15.82 2.83
N ILE A 128 34.10 -15.55 3.61
CA ILE A 128 32.95 -14.77 3.13
C ILE A 128 32.72 -13.58 4.04
N ILE A 129 33.38 -12.46 3.72
CA ILE A 129 33.09 -11.16 4.31
C ILE A 129 31.78 -10.68 3.66
N ASN A 130 30.69 -10.65 4.43
CA ASN A 130 29.39 -10.20 3.96
C ASN A 130 29.01 -8.89 4.68
N VAL A 131 29.20 -7.77 3.97
CA VAL A 131 28.80 -6.44 4.46
C VAL A 131 27.29 -6.31 4.30
N ASN A 132 26.58 -6.21 5.42
CA ASN A 132 25.15 -6.02 5.50
C ASN A 132 24.81 -4.69 6.19
N LYS A 133 23.54 -4.27 6.14
CA LYS A 133 23.11 -2.98 6.70
C LYS A 133 23.42 -2.79 8.20
N TYR A 134 23.62 -3.88 8.94
CA TYR A 134 23.87 -3.85 10.38
C TYR A 134 25.37 -3.71 10.71
N ASN A 135 26.24 -4.23 9.85
CA ASN A 135 27.68 -4.23 10.07
C ASN A 135 28.43 -3.19 9.20
N VAL A 136 27.76 -2.53 8.25
CA VAL A 136 28.37 -1.57 7.32
C VAL A 136 29.12 -0.44 8.04
N ASN A 137 28.58 0.06 9.15
CA ASN A 137 29.22 1.13 9.93
C ASN A 137 30.54 0.68 10.56
N LEU A 138 30.64 -0.58 10.99
CA LEU A 138 31.86 -1.12 11.54
C LEU A 138 32.93 -1.25 10.44
N PHE A 139 32.56 -1.78 9.28
CA PHE A 139 33.48 -1.89 8.14
C PHE A 139 33.99 -0.51 7.69
N LEU A 140 33.11 0.49 7.62
CA LEU A 140 33.49 1.86 7.30
C LEU A 140 34.46 2.46 8.34
N ALA A 141 34.21 2.27 9.64
CA ALA A 141 35.10 2.75 10.70
C ALA A 141 36.49 2.09 10.65
N ILE A 142 36.56 0.79 10.32
CA ILE A 142 37.83 0.09 10.13
C ILE A 142 38.58 0.62 8.91
N ILE A 143 37.87 0.82 7.79
CA ILE A 143 38.43 1.41 6.57
C ILE A 143 39.00 2.80 6.87
N GLU A 144 38.22 3.66 7.54
CA GLU A 144 38.63 5.00 7.91
C GLU A 144 39.91 5.00 8.76
N LYS A 145 39.95 4.20 9.84
CA LYS A 145 41.13 4.09 10.70
C LYS A 145 42.37 3.62 9.93
N THR A 146 42.19 2.67 9.01
CA THR A 146 43.28 2.12 8.19
C THR A 146 43.81 3.17 7.21
N ILE A 147 42.92 3.94 6.57
CA ILE A 147 43.30 5.05 5.68
C ILE A 147 44.09 6.10 6.46
N VAL A 148 43.61 6.52 7.63
CA VAL A 148 44.32 7.50 8.49
C VAL A 148 45.70 6.98 8.89
N HIS A 149 45.81 5.70 9.24
CA HIS A 149 47.10 5.10 9.57
C HIS A 149 48.07 5.08 8.36
N LEU A 150 47.59 4.71 7.17
CA LEU A 150 48.39 4.73 5.94
C LEU A 150 48.83 6.16 5.58
N ILE A 151 47.96 7.16 5.72
CA ILE A 151 48.31 8.57 5.50
C ILE A 151 49.41 9.02 6.46
N ASN A 152 49.34 8.61 7.73
CA ASN A 152 50.36 8.94 8.73
C ASN A 152 51.71 8.27 8.43
N ILE A 153 51.72 7.04 7.89
CA ILE A 153 52.96 6.39 7.44
C ILE A 153 53.58 7.15 6.28
N VAL A 154 52.78 7.58 5.30
CA VAL A 154 53.26 8.32 4.13
C VAL A 154 53.73 9.74 4.49
N HIS A 155 53.16 10.36 5.53
CA HIS A 155 53.56 11.69 6.04
C HIS A 155 54.63 11.66 7.14
N ALA A 156 55.13 10.48 7.54
CA ALA A 156 56.20 10.40 8.53
C ALA A 156 57.50 10.99 7.94
N PRO A 157 58.13 11.99 8.60
CA PRO A 157 59.38 12.56 8.09
C PRO A 157 60.47 11.49 8.14
N LEU A 158 61.20 11.35 7.03
CA LEU A 158 62.40 10.53 6.93
C LEU A 158 63.46 11.10 7.91
N GLU A 159 63.57 10.53 9.11
CA GLU A 159 64.70 10.86 10.00
C GLU A 159 65.99 10.21 9.46
N ASP A 160 66.91 11.08 9.03
CA ASP A 160 68.27 10.81 8.54
C ASP A 160 69.11 10.22 9.68
N ASN A 161 69.32 8.90 9.67
CA ASN A 161 70.31 8.24 10.53
C ASN A 161 71.73 8.49 9.99
N ARG A 162 72.32 9.61 10.38
CA ARG A 162 73.78 9.80 10.43
C ARG A 162 74.20 10.03 11.87
N GLN A 163 74.69 8.97 12.51
CA GLN A 163 75.43 9.05 13.78
C GLN A 163 76.91 8.74 13.51
N ASP A 164 77.68 9.82 13.45
CA ASP A 164 79.04 10.04 13.97
C ASP A 164 79.92 8.82 14.34
N GLU A 165 80.86 8.50 13.46
CA GLU A 165 82.13 7.85 13.84
C GLU A 165 83.07 8.90 14.44
N ASN A 166 83.02 9.07 15.77
CA ASN A 166 84.03 9.85 16.50
C ASN A 166 85.08 8.88 17.07
N VAL A 167 86.15 8.64 16.31
CA VAL A 167 87.27 7.79 16.71
C VAL A 167 88.21 8.59 17.61
N HIS A 168 88.14 8.37 18.92
CA HIS A 168 89.15 8.83 19.88
C HIS A 168 90.15 7.69 20.13
N PHE A 169 91.37 7.80 19.58
CA PHE A 169 92.47 6.89 19.90
C PHE A 169 93.28 7.46 21.07
N GLU A 170 93.24 6.74 22.19
CA GLU A 170 94.06 6.97 23.36
C GLU A 170 95.45 6.33 23.16
N PHE A 171 96.51 7.11 23.41
CA PHE A 171 97.91 6.72 23.31
C PHE A 171 98.29 5.74 24.43
N ASP A 172 99.09 4.72 24.11
CA ASP A 172 99.79 3.93 25.12
C ASP A 172 101.32 4.01 25.00
N ARG A 173 101.95 4.14 26.16
CA ARG A 173 103.37 4.42 26.38
C ARG A 173 104.22 3.16 26.23
N LYS A 174 105.38 3.28 25.56
CA LYS A 174 106.69 2.78 26.01
C LYS A 174 107.83 3.26 25.12
#